data_AF-A0A504I447-F1
#
_entry.id   AF-A0A504I447-F1
#
_cell.length_a   1.000
_cell.length_b   1.000
_cell.length_c   1.000
_cell.angle_alpha   90.00
_cell.angle_beta   90.00
_cell.angle_gamma   90.00
#
_symmetry.space_group_name_H-M   'P 1'
#
loop_
_entity.id
_entity.type
_entity.pdbx_description
1 polymer ?
#
loop_
_entity_poly.entity_id
_entity_poly.type
_entity_poly.pdbx_seq_one_letter_code
_entity_poly.pdbx_strand_id
1 'polypeptide(L)' 'MDDPQRELKQWLAEKVSPHGEAIRLSQATGLSSDKITRSKELESSDPKKRRTLQYEEIRAIAMYFKELPPGYE' A
#
# COMPACT_ATOMS: atom_id res chain seq x y z
N MET A 1 9.71 -13.33 -11.83
CA MET A 1 8.26 -13.16 -11.65
C MET A 1 8.05 -11.73 -11.23
N ASP A 2 7.56 -10.88 -12.12
CA ASP A 2 7.22 -9.49 -11.79
C ASP A 2 6.08 -9.50 -10.76
N ASP A 3 6.13 -8.60 -9.78
CA ASP A 3 5.08 -8.51 -8.76
C ASP A 3 3.83 -7.90 -9.42
N PRO A 4 2.67 -8.59 -9.47
CA PRO A 4 1.48 -8.11 -10.17
C PRO A 4 0.88 -6.84 -9.55
N GLN A 5 1.30 -6.49 -8.33
CA GLN A 5 0.89 -5.27 -7.64
C GLN A 5 2.00 -4.23 -7.60
N ARG A 6 3.08 -4.38 -8.37
CA ARG A 6 4.24 -3.48 -8.33
C ARG A 6 3.85 -2.01 -8.48
N GLU A 7 3.01 -1.69 -9.45
CA GLU A 7 2.54 -0.32 -9.70
C GLU A 7 1.70 0.22 -8.54
N LEU A 8 0.78 -0.59 -7.99
CA LEU A 8 0.01 -0.25 -6.80
C LEU A 8 0.91 0.02 -5.59
N LYS A 9 1.93 -0.82 -5.37
CA LYS A 9 2.87 -0.70 -4.25
C LYS A 9 3.76 0.53 -4.39
N GLN A 10 4.18 0.84 -5.62
CA GLN A 10 4.95 2.05 -5.93
C GLN A 10 4.11 3.30 -5.69
N TRP A 11 2.88 3.34 -6.22
CA TRP A 11 1.93 4.42 -5.97
C TRP A 11 1.67 4.61 -4.46
N LEU A 12 1.47 3.51 -3.72
CA LEU A 12 1.30 3.57 -2.27
C LEU A 12 2.55 4.14 -1.58
N ALA A 13 3.75 3.72 -1.99
CA ALA A 13 5.02 4.22 -1.46
C ALA A 13 5.15 5.74 -1.64
N GLU A 14 4.78 6.25 -2.82
CA GLU A 14 4.78 7.68 -3.12
C GLU A 14 3.76 8.45 -2.27
N LYS A 15 2.53 7.93 -2.15
CA LYS A 15 1.47 8.56 -1.34
C LYS A 15 1.82 8.64 0.14
N VAL A 16 2.51 7.63 0.69
CA VAL A 16 2.90 7.60 2.11
C VAL A 16 4.33 8.07 2.38
N SER A 17 5.01 8.62 1.35
CA SER A 17 6.33 9.23 1.47
C SER A 17 6.37 10.44 2.42
N PRO A 18 5.34 11.32 2.45
CA PRO A 18 5.30 12.43 3.41
C PRO A 18 5.33 11.94 4.87
N HIS A 19 6.06 12.67 5.72
CA HIS A 19 6.23 12.29 7.12
C HIS A 19 4.88 12.22 7.85
N GLY A 20 4.65 11.13 8.57
CA GLY A 20 3.42 10.88 9.32
C GLY A 20 2.23 10.39 8.47
N GLU A 21 2.34 10.36 7.14
CA GLU A 21 1.21 9.97 6.27
C GLU A 21 0.85 8.49 6.41
N ALA A 22 1.85 7.62 6.59
CA ALA A 22 1.61 6.21 6.91
C ALA A 22 0.84 6.01 8.22
N ILE A 23 1.05 6.89 9.22
CA ILE A 23 0.34 6.85 10.51
C ILE A 23 -1.10 7.30 10.31
N ARG A 24 -1.33 8.36 9.52
CA ARG A 24 -2.69 8.84 9.20
C ARG A 24 -3.48 7.81 8.41
N LEU A 25 -2.85 7.21 7.40
CA LEU A 25 -3.45 6.11 6.63
C LEU A 25 -3.80 4.94 7.55
N SER A 26 -2.91 4.58 8.47
CA SER A 26 -3.15 3.53 9.48
C SER A 26 -4.39 3.81 10.32
N GLN A 27 -4.50 5.04 10.84
CA GLN A 27 -5.63 5.46 11.66
C GLN A 27 -6.95 5.50 10.88
N ALA A 28 -6.92 5.91 9.61
CA ALA A 28 -8.11 6.05 8.79
C ALA A 28 -8.63 4.71 8.23
N THR A 29 -7.74 3.76 7.93
CA THR A 29 -8.09 2.48 7.30
C THR A 29 -8.17 1.31 8.29
N GLY A 30 -7.67 1.50 9.52
CA GLY A 30 -7.51 0.43 10.50
C GLY A 30 -6.34 -0.53 10.20
N LEU A 31 -5.57 -0.29 9.13
CA LEU A 31 -4.38 -1.05 8.81
C LEU A 31 -3.27 -0.73 9.81
N SER A 32 -2.56 -1.74 10.32
CA SER A 32 -1.40 -1.52 11.18
C SER A 32 -0.23 -0.92 10.39
N SER A 33 0.59 -0.08 11.02
CA SER A 33 1.77 0.54 10.38
C SER A 33 2.77 -0.47 9.79
N ASP A 34 2.92 -1.65 10.42
CA ASP A 34 3.74 -2.76 9.87
C ASP A 34 3.16 -3.28 8.54
N LYS A 35 1.84 -3.42 8.44
CA LYS A 35 1.18 -3.84 7.19
C LYS A 35 1.40 -2.82 6.08
N ILE A 36 1.28 -1.53 6.37
CA ILE A 36 1.52 -0.46 5.39
C ILE A 36 2.98 -0.50 4.93
N THR A 37 3.91 -0.65 5.86
CA THR A 37 5.36 -0.73 5.56
C THR A 37 5.70 -1.91 4.65
N ARG A 38 5.15 -3.10 4.94
CA ARG A 38 5.34 -4.29 4.08
C ARG A 38 4.60 -4.19 2.75
N SER A 39 3.51 -3.44 2.69
CA SER A 39 2.72 -3.29 1.47
C SER A 39 3.36 -2.32 0.47
N LYS A 40 4.25 -1.42 0.92
CA LYS A 40 5.04 -0.54 0.04
C LYS A 40 6.44 -1.08 -0.30
N GLU A 41 6.78 -2.28 0.18
CA GLU A 41 8.08 -2.89 -0.02
C GLU A 41 8.20 -3.43 -1.46
N LEU A 42 9.10 -2.82 -2.26
CA LEU A 42 9.29 -3.14 -3.68
C LEU A 42 10.45 -4.10 -3.93
N GLU A 43 11.51 -4.01 -3.12
CA GLU A 43 12.82 -4.60 -3.44
C GLU A 43 13.15 -5.85 -2.61
N SER A 44 12.41 -6.12 -1.53
CA SER A 44 12.77 -7.24 -0.65
C SER A 44 12.62 -8.59 -1.33
N SER A 45 13.70 -9.37 -1.40
CA SER A 45 13.69 -10.76 -1.90
C SER A 45 12.86 -11.73 -1.04
N ASP A 46 12.43 -11.29 0.15
CA ASP A 46 11.63 -12.11 1.07
C ASP A 46 10.12 -11.93 0.81
N PRO A 47 9.38 -13.01 0.48
CA PRO A 47 7.95 -12.93 0.19
C PRO A 47 7.08 -12.60 1.42
N LYS A 48 7.56 -12.82 2.66
CA LYS A 48 6.84 -12.36 3.87
C LYS A 48 6.94 -10.85 4.05
N LYS A 49 7.96 -10.22 3.47
CA LYS A 49 8.13 -8.77 3.44
C LYS A 49 7.38 -8.13 2.28
N ARG A 50 7.31 -8.81 1.12
CA ARG A 50 6.47 -8.42 -0.04
C ARG A 50 5.03 -8.90 0.12
N ARG A 51 4.28 -8.21 0.98
CA ARG A 51 2.86 -8.55 1.22
C ARG A 51 1.99 -8.17 0.01
N THR A 52 1.07 -9.06 -0.37
CA THR A 52 -0.01 -8.76 -1.32
C THR A 52 -1.16 -8.04 -0.60
N LEU A 53 -1.54 -6.86 -1.10
CA LEU A 53 -2.70 -6.12 -0.62
C LEU A 53 -3.97 -6.85 -1.05
N GLN A 54 -4.88 -7.08 -0.10
CA GLN A 54 -6.20 -7.64 -0.39
C GLN A 54 -7.14 -6.56 -0.94
N TYR A 55 -8.15 -6.96 -1.71
CA TYR A 55 -9.08 -6.02 -2.37
C TYR A 55 -9.73 -5.02 -1.40
N GLU A 56 -10.15 -5.49 -0.21
CA GLU A 56 -10.74 -4.62 0.82
C GLU A 56 -9.77 -3.54 1.30
N GLU A 57 -8.49 -3.87 1.41
CA GLU A 57 -7.44 -2.94 1.82
C GLU A 57 -7.15 -1.93 0.71
N ILE A 58 -7.10 -2.38 -0.54
CA ILE A 58 -6.94 -1.53 -1.72
C ILE A 58 -8.09 -0.52 -1.77
N ARG A 59 -9.33 -0.97 -1.55
CA ARG A 59 -10.52 -0.11 -1.52
C ARG A 59 -10.45 0.91 -0.39
N ALA A 60 -10.06 0.50 0.82
CA ALA A 60 -9.93 1.42 1.96
C ALA A 60 -8.87 2.50 1.70
N ILE A 61 -7.73 2.11 1.13
CA ILE A 61 -6.64 3.02 0.73
C ILE A 61 -7.13 3.99 -0.36
N ALA A 62 -7.82 3.49 -1.38
CA ALA A 62 -8.37 4.30 -2.47
C ALA A 62 -9.37 5.34 -1.94
N MET A 63 -10.24 4.93 -1.01
CA MET A 63 -11.19 5.83 -0.35
C MET A 63 -10.49 6.91 0.48
N TYR A 64 -9.42 6.56 1.20
CA TYR A 64 -8.65 7.51 1.99
C TYR A 64 -8.00 8.59 1.10
N PHE A 65 -7.34 8.18 0.02
CA PHE A 65 -6.70 9.11 -0.91
C PHE A 65 -7.68 9.75 -1.91
N LYS A 66 -8.95 9.31 -1.93
CA LYS A 66 -9.97 9.69 -2.91
C LYS A 66 -9.50 9.54 -4.35
N GLU A 67 -8.70 8.50 -4.60
CA GLU A 67 -8.01 8.24 -5.86
C GLU A 67 -7.96 6.73 -6.09
N LEU A 68 -8.27 6.29 -7.31
CA LEU A 68 -8.15 4.88 -7.68
C LEU A 68 -6.67 4.54 -7.90
N PRO A 69 -6.17 3.45 -7.31
CA PRO A 69 -4.81 3.01 -7.54
C PRO A 69 -4.63 2.46 -8.97
N PRO A 70 -3.40 2.50 -9.51
CA PRO A 70 -3.13 1.97 -10.85
C PRO A 70 -3.49 0.48 -10.96
N GLY A 71 -4.07 0.11 -12.10
CA GLY A 71 -4.53 -1.26 -12.38
C GLY A 71 -5.92 -1.61 -11.83
N TYR A 72 -6.64 -0.66 -11.24
CA TYR A 72 -8.01 -0.83 -10.75
C TYR A 72 -8.90 0.30 -11.29
N GLU A 73 -9.48 0.08 -12.48
CA GLU A 73 -10.45 0.97 -13.16
C GLU A 73 -11.91 0.57 -12.88
#